data_AF-A0A450ZU37-F1
#
_entry.id   AF-A0A450ZU37-F1
#
_cell.length_a   1.000
_cell.length_b   1.000
_cell.length_c   1.000
_cell.angle_alpha   90.00
_cell.angle_beta   90.00
_cell.angle_gamma   90.00
#
_symmetry.space_group_name_H-M   'P 1'
#
loop_
_entity.id
_entity.type
_entity.pdbx_description
1 polymer ?
#
loop_
_entity_poly.entity_id
_entity_poly.type
_entity_poly.pdbx_seq_one_letter_code
_entity_poly.pdbx_strand_id
1 'polypeptide(L)'
;MKKKFTIESRRLLAVEGKDECNFFEALLKHMGIEDIQLADIGGKDRFKTEFDLLYQSKGFSDVCALGLIRDAEDKKADAAFKSICSILEKHPPLPVPEAANTAINGKNDTGKLIRIGVFIMPNNADQGMLEDLCLESLESIEKKPAFPCMEQYMNCLSKLPENDTPRNPAKAKVQTYLATRKEIVNSLGLGARKGYWDFEHDCFNEIKRFLGELL
;
A
#
# COMPACT_ATOMS: atom_id res chain seq x y z
N MET A 1 22.07 9.65 12.22
CA MET A 1 22.46 8.61 11.25
C MET A 1 21.21 7.80 10.93
N LYS A 2 20.69 7.84 9.68
CA LYS A 2 19.58 6.93 9.29
C LYS A 2 20.09 5.50 9.44
N LYS A 3 19.36 4.62 10.15
CA LYS A 3 19.67 3.19 10.20
C LYS A 3 19.77 2.68 8.76
N LYS A 4 20.86 1.98 8.43
CA LYS A 4 21.02 1.35 7.12
C LYS A 4 19.98 0.23 7.02
N PHE A 5 19.03 0.35 6.11
CA PHE A 5 18.06 -0.71 5.82
C PHE A 5 18.84 -1.95 5.36
N THR A 6 18.55 -3.10 5.96
CA THR A 6 19.20 -4.38 5.62
C THR A 6 18.13 -5.33 5.13
N ILE A 7 18.39 -5.98 3.99
CA ILE A 7 17.47 -6.96 3.42
C ILE A 7 17.80 -8.32 4.02
N GLU A 8 16.81 -8.90 4.70
CA GLU A 8 16.90 -10.15 5.46
C GLU A 8 16.00 -11.25 4.86
N SER A 9 15.02 -10.89 4.02
CA SER A 9 14.21 -11.84 3.25
C SER A 9 14.49 -11.77 1.74
N ARG A 10 14.28 -12.89 1.07
CA ARG A 10 14.31 -13.00 -0.41
C ARG A 10 13.02 -12.48 -1.07
N ARG A 11 11.96 -12.26 -0.28
CA ARG A 11 10.68 -11.71 -0.74
C ARG A 11 10.50 -10.33 -0.11
N LEU A 12 10.28 -9.33 -0.93
CA LEU A 12 10.24 -7.94 -0.52
C LEU A 12 8.96 -7.28 -1.05
N LEU A 13 8.25 -6.56 -0.18
CA LEU A 13 7.13 -5.71 -0.56
C LEU A 13 7.44 -4.28 -0.15
N ALA A 14 7.65 -3.41 -1.14
CA ALA A 14 7.96 -2.01 -0.93
C ALA A 14 6.70 -1.14 -1.10
N VAL A 15 6.44 -0.30 -0.11
CA VAL A 15 5.19 0.48 0.06
C VAL A 15 5.49 1.92 0.49
N GLU A 16 4.57 2.85 0.24
CA GLU A 16 4.80 4.30 0.41
C GLU A 16 5.01 4.80 1.85
N GLY A 17 4.77 3.98 2.87
CA GLY A 17 4.91 4.44 4.24
C GLY A 17 4.80 3.36 5.31
N LYS A 18 5.02 3.82 6.53
CA LYS A 18 4.93 2.98 7.73
C LYS A 18 3.51 2.48 8.00
N ASP A 19 2.48 3.24 7.61
CA ASP A 19 1.10 2.85 7.85
C ASP A 19 0.69 1.71 6.92
N GLU A 20 1.07 1.82 5.65
CA GLU A 20 0.96 0.79 4.62
C GLU A 20 1.74 -0.45 5.02
N CYS A 21 2.95 -0.31 5.58
CA CYS A 21 3.69 -1.47 6.12
C CYS A 21 2.87 -2.20 7.20
N ASN A 22 2.30 -1.48 8.17
CA ASN A 22 1.51 -2.11 9.23
C ASN A 22 0.23 -2.75 8.68
N PHE A 23 -0.38 -2.14 7.65
CA PHE A 23 -1.53 -2.71 6.95
C PHE A 23 -1.17 -4.01 6.23
N PHE A 24 -0.17 -3.99 5.36
CA PHE A 24 0.21 -5.16 4.58
C PHE A 24 0.75 -6.28 5.46
N GLU A 25 1.46 -5.98 6.55
CA GLU A 25 1.84 -6.99 7.53
C GLU A 25 0.61 -7.72 8.11
N ALA A 26 -0.45 -6.98 8.46
CA ALA A 26 -1.68 -7.57 8.96
C ALA A 26 -2.41 -8.38 7.87
N LEU A 27 -2.48 -7.87 6.64
CA LEU A 27 -3.12 -8.55 5.51
C LEU A 27 -2.38 -9.84 5.11
N LEU A 28 -1.04 -9.80 4.99
CA LEU A 28 -0.21 -10.95 4.67
C LEU A 28 -0.33 -12.04 5.73
N LYS A 29 -0.34 -11.65 7.01
CA LYS A 29 -0.60 -12.57 8.12
C LYS A 29 -1.99 -13.21 8.02
N HIS A 30 -3.01 -12.43 7.66
CA HIS A 30 -4.37 -12.94 7.45
C HIS A 30 -4.43 -13.94 6.28
N MET A 31 -3.66 -13.71 5.23
CA MET A 31 -3.52 -14.62 4.08
C MET A 31 -2.63 -15.84 4.37
N GLY A 32 -1.95 -15.90 5.53
CA GLY A 32 -0.98 -16.96 5.84
C GLY A 32 0.31 -16.88 5.01
N ILE A 33 0.65 -15.70 4.48
CA ILE A 33 1.89 -15.48 3.73
C ILE A 33 2.99 -15.06 4.72
N GLU A 34 4.05 -15.87 4.79
CA GLU A 34 5.21 -15.68 5.67
C GLU A 34 6.50 -15.44 4.87
N ASP A 35 7.62 -15.21 5.58
CA ASP A 35 8.96 -14.90 5.05
C ASP A 35 8.99 -13.77 4.01
N ILE A 36 8.32 -12.67 4.32
CA ILE A 36 8.33 -11.46 3.53
C ILE A 36 8.81 -10.28 4.36
N GLN A 37 9.67 -9.46 3.76
CA GLN A 37 10.09 -8.20 4.35
C GLN A 37 9.30 -7.04 3.74
N LEU A 38 8.82 -6.15 4.60
CA LEU A 38 8.19 -4.90 4.18
C LEU A 38 9.22 -3.77 4.18
N ALA A 39 9.26 -2.99 3.10
CA ALA A 39 10.12 -1.82 2.97
C ALA A 39 9.27 -0.55 2.86
N ASP A 40 9.46 0.36 3.82
CA ASP A 40 8.96 1.73 3.71
C ASP A 40 9.90 2.52 2.79
N ILE A 41 9.43 2.84 1.58
CA ILE A 41 10.17 3.63 0.59
C ILE A 41 9.73 5.10 0.58
N GLY A 42 8.84 5.49 1.50
CA GLY A 42 8.32 6.84 1.61
C GLY A 42 7.38 7.23 0.45
N GLY A 43 6.56 8.26 0.70
CA GLY A 43 5.59 8.74 -0.29
C GLY A 43 6.21 9.16 -1.62
N LYS A 44 5.35 9.37 -2.63
CA LYS A 44 5.70 9.58 -4.05
C LYS A 44 7.00 10.35 -4.37
N ASP A 45 7.27 11.47 -3.70
CA ASP A 45 8.44 12.32 -3.99
C ASP A 45 9.77 11.67 -3.56
N ARG A 46 9.71 10.71 -2.62
CA ARG A 46 10.87 9.98 -2.11
C ARG A 46 11.05 8.61 -2.74
N PHE A 47 10.00 8.06 -3.34
CA PHE A 47 9.98 6.71 -3.93
C PHE A 47 11.21 6.44 -4.80
N LYS A 48 11.57 7.36 -5.70
CA LYS A 48 12.77 7.23 -6.55
C LYS A 48 14.05 7.10 -5.72
N THR A 49 14.28 8.05 -4.81
CA THR A 49 15.52 8.11 -4.04
C THR A 49 15.65 6.93 -3.08
N GLU A 50 14.55 6.54 -2.43
CA GLU A 50 14.55 5.42 -1.48
C GLU A 50 14.60 4.07 -2.23
N PHE A 51 14.07 3.96 -3.46
CA PHE A 51 14.29 2.79 -4.30
C PHE A 51 15.75 2.63 -4.70
N ASP A 52 16.44 3.71 -5.08
CA ASP A 52 17.88 3.67 -5.37
C ASP A 52 18.67 3.14 -4.15
N LEU A 53 18.30 3.56 -2.95
CA LEU A 53 18.89 3.08 -1.69
C LEU A 53 18.55 1.61 -1.41
N LEU A 54 17.32 1.20 -1.70
CA LEU A 54 16.86 -0.19 -1.55
C LEU A 54 17.63 -1.12 -2.47
N TYR A 55 17.78 -0.75 -3.74
CA TYR A 55 18.52 -1.50 -4.75
C TYR A 55 20.00 -1.68 -4.36
N GLN A 56 20.61 -0.64 -3.78
CA GLN A 56 21.99 -0.67 -3.29
C GLN A 56 22.16 -1.36 -1.93
N SER A 57 21.05 -1.76 -1.28
CA SER A 57 21.11 -2.35 0.05
C SER A 57 21.69 -3.76 0.01
N LYS A 58 22.48 -4.09 1.04
CA LYS A 58 23.03 -5.44 1.20
C LYS A 58 21.86 -6.44 1.27
N GLY A 59 21.93 -7.48 0.45
CA GLY A 59 20.93 -8.54 0.34
C GLY A 59 19.96 -8.38 -0.83
N PHE A 60 19.92 -7.22 -1.51
CA PHE A 60 19.03 -7.02 -2.66
C PHE A 60 19.30 -8.03 -3.79
N SER A 61 20.57 -8.36 -4.03
CA SER A 61 20.96 -9.36 -5.04
C SER A 61 20.48 -10.79 -4.74
N ASP A 62 19.95 -11.08 -3.55
CA ASP A 62 19.34 -12.37 -3.19
C ASP A 62 17.80 -12.36 -3.26
N VAL A 63 17.20 -11.19 -3.50
CA VAL A 63 15.76 -11.01 -3.66
C VAL A 63 15.29 -11.76 -4.91
N CYS A 64 14.31 -12.64 -4.73
CA CYS A 64 13.68 -13.41 -5.80
C CYS A 64 12.25 -12.93 -6.11
N ALA A 65 11.63 -12.15 -5.22
CA ALA A 65 10.32 -11.54 -5.46
C ALA A 65 10.30 -10.10 -4.91
N LEU A 66 9.90 -9.14 -5.74
CA LEU A 66 9.77 -7.74 -5.41
C LEU A 66 8.38 -7.21 -5.81
N GLY A 67 7.58 -6.86 -4.82
CA GLY A 67 6.33 -6.13 -5.00
C GLY A 67 6.52 -4.65 -4.75
N LEU A 68 5.91 -3.83 -5.60
CA LEU A 68 5.88 -2.38 -5.46
C LEU A 68 4.42 -1.95 -5.38
N ILE A 69 4.01 -1.38 -4.25
CA ILE A 69 2.66 -0.88 -4.04
C ILE A 69 2.69 0.62 -3.83
N ARG A 70 1.78 1.32 -4.50
CA ARG A 70 1.71 2.78 -4.47
C ARG A 70 0.29 3.29 -4.63
N ASP A 71 -0.05 4.40 -3.98
CA ASP A 71 -1.32 5.06 -4.18
C ASP A 71 -1.41 5.79 -5.54
N ALA A 72 -2.61 5.82 -6.11
CA ALA A 72 -2.92 6.64 -7.28
C ALA A 72 -3.20 8.11 -6.90
N GLU A 73 -3.54 8.36 -5.63
CA GLU A 73 -3.81 9.67 -5.04
C GLU A 73 -4.96 10.39 -5.77
N ASP A 74 -4.68 11.54 -6.39
CA ASP A 74 -5.62 12.40 -7.09
C ASP A 74 -5.68 12.14 -8.61
N LYS A 75 -5.03 11.07 -9.09
CA LYS A 75 -4.94 10.72 -10.51
C LYS A 75 -5.33 9.27 -10.73
N LYS A 76 -5.65 8.91 -11.98
CA LYS A 76 -5.79 7.51 -12.37
C LYS A 76 -4.48 6.75 -12.22
N ALA A 77 -4.60 5.44 -12.02
CA ALA A 77 -3.49 4.54 -11.74
C ALA A 77 -2.32 4.62 -12.75
N ASP A 78 -2.60 4.89 -14.03
CA ASP A 78 -1.60 4.99 -15.11
C ASP A 78 -0.42 5.90 -14.78
N ALA A 79 -0.67 7.04 -14.13
CA ALA A 79 0.38 8.00 -13.82
C ALA A 79 1.34 7.46 -12.74
N ALA A 80 0.78 6.82 -11.70
CA ALA A 80 1.56 6.20 -10.64
C ALA A 80 2.32 4.97 -11.16
N PHE A 81 1.68 4.15 -11.99
CA PHE A 81 2.30 3.00 -12.64
C PHE A 81 3.49 3.39 -13.52
N LYS A 82 3.30 4.34 -14.46
CA LYS A 82 4.38 4.86 -15.32
C LYS A 82 5.55 5.40 -14.50
N SER A 83 5.26 6.07 -13.39
CA SER A 83 6.29 6.57 -12.50
C SER A 83 7.11 5.46 -11.84
N ILE A 84 6.54 4.30 -11.56
CA ILE A 84 7.28 3.12 -11.06
C ILE A 84 8.09 2.49 -12.20
N CYS A 85 7.52 2.34 -13.39
CA CYS A 85 8.25 1.81 -14.56
C CYS A 85 9.49 2.64 -14.87
N SER A 86 9.38 3.98 -14.88
CA SER A 86 10.52 4.89 -15.07
C SER A 86 11.60 4.85 -13.97
N ILE A 87 11.31 4.21 -12.84
CA ILE A 87 12.30 3.93 -11.78
C ILE A 87 12.99 2.60 -12.09
N LEU A 88 12.23 1.55 -12.42
CA LEU A 88 12.78 0.24 -12.80
C LEU A 88 13.68 0.31 -14.04
N GLU A 89 13.29 1.10 -15.06
CA GLU A 89 14.07 1.32 -16.29
C GLU A 89 15.49 1.88 -16.03
N LYS A 90 15.70 2.56 -14.90
CA LYS A 90 17.02 3.10 -14.51
C LYS A 90 17.92 2.06 -13.85
N HIS A 91 17.41 0.86 -13.59
CA HIS A 91 18.10 -0.21 -12.88
C HIS A 91 18.15 -1.50 -13.72
N PRO A 92 18.74 -1.49 -14.93
CA PRO A 92 18.96 -2.73 -15.67
C PRO A 92 19.88 -3.67 -14.86
N PRO A 93 19.63 -4.99 -14.87
CA PRO A 93 18.73 -5.72 -15.76
C PRO A 93 17.32 -6.00 -15.19
N LEU A 94 16.85 -5.26 -14.19
CA LEU A 94 15.54 -5.52 -13.58
C LEU A 94 14.41 -5.50 -14.63
N PRO A 95 13.49 -6.49 -14.60
CA PRO A 95 12.36 -6.51 -15.51
C PRO A 95 11.37 -5.39 -15.20
N VAL A 96 10.78 -4.79 -16.24
CA VAL A 96 9.79 -3.71 -16.13
C VAL A 96 8.42 -4.24 -16.58
N PRO A 97 7.39 -4.28 -15.71
CA PRO A 97 6.04 -4.70 -16.10
C PRO A 97 5.43 -3.78 -17.17
N GLU A 98 4.72 -4.38 -18.13
CA GLU A 98 3.96 -3.63 -19.15
C GLU A 98 2.58 -3.17 -18.63
N ALA A 99 2.06 -3.82 -17.58
CA ALA A 99 0.79 -3.49 -16.94
C ALA A 99 0.87 -3.63 -15.42
N ALA A 100 0.10 -2.81 -14.69
CA ALA A 100 -0.13 -2.99 -13.26
C ALA A 100 -0.92 -4.29 -12.99
N ASN A 101 -0.93 -4.74 -11.74
CA ASN A 101 -1.57 -5.99 -11.32
C ASN A 101 -1.04 -7.25 -12.04
N THR A 102 0.22 -7.22 -12.48
CA THR A 102 0.87 -8.38 -13.09
C THR A 102 2.22 -8.62 -12.44
N ALA A 103 2.63 -9.89 -12.38
CA ALA A 103 3.96 -10.28 -11.93
C ALA A 103 4.74 -10.88 -13.13
N ILE A 104 5.92 -10.34 -13.41
CA ILE A 104 6.78 -10.81 -14.50
C ILE A 104 8.10 -11.34 -13.97
N ASN A 105 8.67 -12.31 -14.66
CA ASN A 105 9.98 -12.88 -14.32
C ASN A 105 11.08 -12.21 -15.14
N GLY A 106 12.25 -12.05 -14.54
CA GLY A 106 13.44 -11.55 -15.20
C GLY A 106 14.69 -11.96 -14.44
N LYS A 107 15.75 -11.17 -14.57
CA LYS A 107 17.02 -11.37 -13.86
C LYS A 107 17.41 -10.11 -13.10
N ASN A 108 18.06 -10.28 -11.96
CA ASN A 108 18.74 -9.17 -11.28
C ASN A 108 20.17 -8.98 -11.80
N ASP A 109 20.89 -8.02 -11.25
CA ASP A 109 22.28 -7.65 -11.61
C ASP A 109 23.29 -8.79 -11.47
N THR A 110 23.00 -9.78 -10.61
CA THR A 110 23.81 -11.00 -10.47
C THR A 110 23.37 -12.15 -11.40
N GLY A 111 22.37 -11.92 -12.25
CA GLY A 111 21.82 -12.91 -13.18
C GLY A 111 20.86 -13.92 -12.53
N LYS A 112 20.53 -13.77 -11.25
CA LYS A 112 19.55 -14.61 -10.54
C LYS A 112 18.13 -14.24 -10.96
N LEU A 113 17.23 -15.22 -10.93
CA LEU A 113 15.82 -15.01 -11.23
C LEU A 113 15.17 -14.10 -10.18
N ILE A 114 14.42 -13.12 -10.67
CA ILE A 114 13.60 -12.22 -9.86
C ILE A 114 12.21 -12.08 -10.49
N ARG A 115 11.17 -12.14 -9.67
CA ARG A 115 9.81 -11.80 -10.03
C ARG A 115 9.51 -10.37 -9.56
N ILE A 116 9.00 -9.52 -10.44
CA ILE A 116 8.61 -8.14 -10.10
C ILE A 116 7.14 -7.95 -10.42
N GLY A 117 6.40 -7.37 -9.47
CA GLY A 117 5.01 -6.96 -9.67
C GLY A 117 4.76 -5.56 -9.14
N VAL A 118 3.82 -4.86 -9.76
CA VAL A 118 3.41 -3.51 -9.37
C VAL A 118 1.90 -3.49 -9.16
N PHE A 119 1.47 -2.96 -8.02
CA PHE A 119 0.06 -2.71 -7.72
C PHE A 119 -0.14 -1.24 -7.42
N ILE A 120 -1.16 -0.65 -8.03
CA ILE A 120 -1.55 0.73 -7.79
C ILE A 120 -2.89 0.74 -7.05
N MET A 121 -2.94 1.37 -5.89
CA MET A 121 -4.17 1.48 -5.10
C MET A 121 -5.20 2.39 -5.79
N PRO A 122 -6.50 2.19 -5.54
CA PRO A 122 -7.06 1.07 -4.77
C PRO A 122 -7.18 -0.23 -5.59
N ASN A 123 -7.27 -0.14 -6.91
CA ASN A 123 -7.70 -1.23 -7.80
C ASN A 123 -7.03 -1.24 -9.19
N ASN A 124 -5.84 -0.64 -9.32
CA ASN A 124 -5.08 -0.53 -10.57
C ASN A 124 -5.74 0.26 -11.72
N ALA A 125 -6.88 0.92 -11.46
CA ALA A 125 -7.61 1.66 -12.48
C ALA A 125 -7.96 3.08 -12.01
N ASP A 126 -8.66 3.16 -10.89
CA ASP A 126 -9.23 4.40 -10.38
C ASP A 126 -8.20 5.24 -9.62
N GLN A 127 -8.59 6.48 -9.35
CA GLN A 127 -7.88 7.30 -8.37
C GLN A 127 -8.20 6.81 -6.95
N GLY A 128 -7.32 7.12 -6.01
CA GLY A 128 -7.52 6.79 -4.61
C GLY A 128 -6.28 6.20 -3.95
N MET A 129 -6.47 5.79 -2.71
CA MET A 129 -5.44 5.33 -1.80
C MET A 129 -5.91 4.09 -1.03
N LEU A 130 -5.03 3.56 -0.21
CA LEU A 130 -5.37 2.51 0.76
C LEU A 130 -6.54 2.87 1.69
N GLU A 131 -6.71 4.14 2.05
CA GLU A 131 -7.85 4.58 2.86
C GLU A 131 -9.20 4.30 2.20
N ASP A 132 -9.31 4.52 0.88
CA ASP A 132 -10.55 4.31 0.14
C ASP A 132 -10.93 2.83 0.17
N LEU A 133 -9.96 1.94 -0.06
CA LEU A 133 -10.18 0.50 -0.01
C LEU A 133 -10.60 0.00 1.39
N CYS A 134 -10.00 0.57 2.44
CA CYS A 134 -10.37 0.26 3.82
C CYS A 134 -11.78 0.77 4.17
N LEU A 135 -12.17 1.95 3.69
CA LEU A 135 -13.52 2.47 3.86
C LEU A 135 -14.55 1.64 3.09
N GLU A 136 -14.23 1.22 1.86
CA GLU A 136 -15.06 0.33 1.05
C GLU A 136 -15.30 -1.02 1.76
N SER A 137 -14.28 -1.55 2.45
CA SER A 137 -14.45 -2.77 3.28
C SER A 137 -15.48 -2.63 4.40
N LEU A 138 -15.90 -1.40 4.72
CA LEU A 138 -16.93 -1.11 5.70
C LEU A 138 -18.32 -0.89 5.08
N GLU A 139 -18.44 -0.76 3.76
CA GLU A 139 -19.70 -0.43 3.08
C GLU A 139 -20.74 -1.55 3.16
N SER A 140 -20.32 -2.81 3.18
CA SER A 140 -21.19 -3.96 3.44
C SER A 140 -21.79 -3.98 4.86
N ILE A 141 -21.44 -2.98 5.69
CA ILE A 141 -21.82 -2.89 7.09
C ILE A 141 -22.71 -1.68 7.35
N GLU A 142 -23.87 -1.65 6.68
CA GLU A 142 -25.07 -0.89 7.13
C GLU A 142 -25.45 -1.19 8.61
N LYS A 143 -24.81 -2.20 9.24
CA LYS A 143 -25.03 -2.65 10.62
C LYS A 143 -24.06 -2.07 11.66
N LYS A 144 -23.11 -1.19 11.31
CA LYS A 144 -22.19 -0.59 12.29
C LYS A 144 -22.79 0.71 12.84
N PRO A 145 -23.15 0.78 14.13
CA PRO A 145 -23.82 1.95 14.70
C PRO A 145 -23.05 3.27 14.56
N ALA A 146 -21.73 3.19 14.37
CA ALA A 146 -20.83 4.33 14.26
C ALA A 146 -20.82 5.01 12.88
N PHE A 147 -21.24 4.32 11.81
CA PHE A 147 -21.13 4.85 10.45
C PHE A 147 -22.00 6.10 10.22
N PRO A 148 -23.27 6.13 10.67
CA PRO A 148 -24.08 7.36 10.60
C PRO A 148 -23.47 8.54 11.36
N CYS A 149 -22.81 8.29 12.50
CA CYS A 149 -22.13 9.34 13.26
C CYS A 149 -20.94 9.91 12.48
N MET A 150 -20.16 9.05 11.82
CA MET A 150 -19.05 9.45 10.96
C MET A 150 -19.54 10.31 9.79
N GLU A 151 -20.55 9.86 9.05
CA GLU A 151 -21.07 10.60 7.89
C GLU A 151 -21.68 11.95 8.31
N GLN A 152 -22.37 12.01 9.45
CA GLN A 152 -22.84 13.28 10.00
C GLN A 152 -21.70 14.24 10.36
N TYR A 153 -20.63 13.74 10.96
CA TYR A 153 -19.44 14.54 11.26
C TYR A 153 -18.78 15.08 9.97
N MET A 154 -18.59 14.22 8.96
CA MET A 154 -18.02 14.65 7.68
C MET A 154 -18.90 15.66 6.95
N ASN A 155 -20.23 15.49 7.00
CA ASN A 155 -21.18 16.45 6.46
C ASN A 155 -21.22 17.77 7.27
N CYS A 156 -20.84 17.74 8.55
CA CYS A 156 -20.64 18.96 9.31
C CYS A 156 -19.37 19.69 8.84
N LEU A 157 -18.28 18.96 8.65
CA LEU A 157 -17.01 19.53 8.17
C LEU A 157 -17.11 20.11 6.76
N SER A 158 -17.87 19.50 5.85
CA SER A 158 -18.03 19.98 4.48
C SER A 158 -18.67 21.37 4.35
N LYS A 159 -19.27 21.88 5.44
CA LYS A 159 -19.89 23.22 5.51
C LYS A 159 -18.92 24.30 6.00
N LEU A 160 -17.74 23.91 6.47
CA LEU A 160 -16.72 24.85 6.94
C LEU A 160 -15.95 25.47 5.76
N PRO A 161 -15.28 26.62 5.96
CA PRO A 161 -14.36 27.16 4.98
C PRO A 161 -13.27 26.15 4.58
N GLU A 162 -12.77 26.21 3.35
CA GLU A 162 -11.80 25.25 2.81
C GLU A 162 -10.57 25.05 3.73
N ASN A 163 -10.03 26.14 4.30
CA ASN A 163 -8.89 26.10 5.21
C ASN A 163 -9.16 25.36 6.53
N ASP A 164 -10.43 25.20 6.90
CA ASP A 164 -10.88 24.49 8.10
C ASP A 164 -11.36 23.06 7.77
N THR A 165 -11.33 22.65 6.49
CA THR A 165 -11.64 21.29 6.06
C THR A 165 -10.39 20.40 5.99
N PRO A 166 -10.53 19.08 6.20
CA PRO A 166 -9.40 18.18 6.06
C PRO A 166 -8.86 18.18 4.62
N ARG A 167 -7.53 18.33 4.48
CA ARG A 167 -6.84 18.24 3.19
C ARG A 167 -7.12 16.93 2.43
N ASN A 168 -7.32 15.84 3.16
CA ASN A 168 -7.61 14.53 2.59
C ASN A 168 -8.86 13.93 3.27
N PRO A 169 -10.02 13.97 2.59
CA PRO A 169 -11.29 13.48 3.15
C PRO A 169 -11.27 11.99 3.52
N ALA A 170 -10.61 11.13 2.73
CA ALA A 170 -10.53 9.69 3.01
C ALA A 170 -9.76 9.41 4.30
N LYS A 171 -8.60 10.07 4.49
CA LYS A 171 -7.81 9.99 5.73
C LYS A 171 -8.60 10.50 6.94
N ALA A 172 -9.37 11.57 6.78
CA ALA A 172 -10.24 12.09 7.83
C ALA A 172 -11.37 11.11 8.21
N LYS A 173 -12.02 10.49 7.20
CA LYS A 173 -13.03 9.45 7.42
C LYS A 173 -12.46 8.26 8.18
N VAL A 174 -11.31 7.75 7.77
CA VAL A 174 -10.59 6.66 8.45
C VAL A 174 -10.33 7.00 9.92
N GLN A 175 -9.76 8.17 10.21
CA GLN A 175 -9.49 8.58 11.60
C GLN A 175 -10.76 8.75 12.42
N THR A 176 -11.82 9.28 11.83
CA THR A 176 -13.13 9.41 12.48
C THR A 176 -13.70 8.03 12.83
N TYR A 177 -13.64 7.07 11.90
CA TYR A 177 -14.04 5.69 12.17
C TYR A 177 -13.20 5.06 13.28
N LEU A 178 -11.87 5.23 13.26
CA LEU A 178 -10.96 4.69 14.27
C LEU A 178 -11.22 5.27 15.67
N ALA A 179 -11.62 6.54 15.76
CA ALA A 179 -12.02 7.18 17.02
C ALA A 179 -13.28 6.55 17.65
N THR A 180 -14.09 5.83 16.87
CA THR A 180 -15.28 5.11 17.38
C THR A 180 -14.97 3.72 17.93
N ARG A 181 -13.72 3.24 17.80
CA ARG A 181 -13.33 1.89 18.25
C ARG A 181 -13.09 1.89 19.76
N LYS A 182 -13.39 0.75 20.41
CA LYS A 182 -13.21 0.59 21.86
C LYS A 182 -11.75 0.82 22.29
N GLU A 183 -10.81 0.25 21.54
CA GLU A 183 -9.39 0.56 21.69
C GLU A 183 -8.99 1.48 20.55
N ILE A 184 -8.85 2.77 20.87
CA ILE A 184 -8.51 3.79 19.89
C ILE A 184 -7.09 3.55 19.37
N VAL A 185 -6.95 3.67 18.06
CA VAL A 185 -5.66 3.71 17.35
C VAL A 185 -5.64 4.94 16.47
N ASN A 186 -4.45 5.44 16.17
CA ASN A 186 -4.24 6.71 15.49
C ASN A 186 -3.76 6.57 14.04
N SER A 187 -3.78 5.35 13.47
CA SER A 187 -3.36 5.12 12.08
C SER A 187 -4.09 3.92 11.47
N LEU A 188 -4.22 3.92 10.13
CA LEU A 188 -4.95 2.91 9.39
C LEU A 188 -4.33 1.52 9.57
N GLY A 189 -3.01 1.44 9.48
CA GLY A 189 -2.26 0.20 9.61
C GLY A 189 -2.27 -0.35 11.04
N LEU A 190 -2.34 0.51 12.07
CA LEU A 190 -2.62 0.02 13.43
C LEU A 190 -4.06 -0.49 13.55
N GLY A 191 -5.02 0.13 12.87
CA GLY A 191 -6.38 -0.39 12.71
C GLY A 191 -6.40 -1.78 12.07
N ALA A 192 -5.55 -2.01 11.07
CA ALA A 192 -5.39 -3.32 10.43
C ALA A 192 -4.89 -4.38 11.40
N ARG A 193 -3.83 -4.07 12.16
CA ARG A 193 -3.30 -4.98 13.20
C ARG A 193 -4.32 -5.26 14.31
N LYS A 194 -5.26 -4.35 14.57
CA LYS A 194 -6.37 -4.52 15.52
C LYS A 194 -7.59 -5.23 14.93
N GLY A 195 -7.58 -5.59 13.64
CA GLY A 195 -8.69 -6.26 12.96
C GLY A 195 -9.91 -5.35 12.76
N TYR A 196 -9.70 -4.05 12.53
CA TYR A 196 -10.79 -3.08 12.35
C TYR A 196 -11.30 -2.95 10.91
N TRP A 197 -10.57 -3.52 9.95
CA TRP A 197 -10.93 -3.62 8.55
C TRP A 197 -11.41 -5.03 8.25
N ASP A 198 -12.43 -5.16 7.39
CA ASP A 198 -12.94 -6.47 7.00
C ASP A 198 -12.11 -7.02 5.84
N PHE A 199 -11.04 -7.74 6.17
CA PHE A 199 -10.20 -8.35 5.14
C PHE A 199 -10.94 -9.39 4.31
N GLU A 200 -12.09 -9.91 4.73
CA GLU A 200 -12.89 -10.85 3.93
C GLU A 200 -13.78 -10.14 2.89
N HIS A 201 -13.85 -8.81 2.93
CA HIS A 201 -14.59 -8.04 1.94
C HIS A 201 -13.98 -8.18 0.54
N ASP A 202 -14.85 -8.25 -0.47
CA ASP A 202 -14.45 -8.51 -1.86
C ASP A 202 -13.57 -7.41 -2.47
N CYS A 203 -13.60 -6.19 -1.93
CA CYS A 203 -12.73 -5.11 -2.37
C CYS A 203 -11.23 -5.48 -2.26
N PHE A 204 -10.86 -6.34 -1.29
CA PHE A 204 -9.48 -6.80 -1.13
C PHE A 204 -9.09 -7.95 -2.08
N ASN A 205 -10.03 -8.53 -2.84
CA ASN A 205 -9.75 -9.72 -3.66
C ASN A 205 -8.65 -9.45 -4.70
N GLU A 206 -8.64 -8.27 -5.30
CA GLU A 206 -7.66 -7.93 -6.33
C GLU A 206 -6.24 -7.84 -5.76
N ILE A 207 -6.06 -7.15 -4.63
CA ILE A 207 -4.76 -7.03 -3.97
C ILE A 207 -4.32 -8.37 -3.35
N LYS A 208 -5.24 -9.16 -2.80
CA LYS A 208 -4.95 -10.52 -2.30
C LYS A 208 -4.45 -11.42 -3.44
N ARG A 209 -5.10 -11.39 -4.61
CA ARG A 209 -4.67 -12.15 -5.79
C ARG A 209 -3.27 -11.72 -6.23
N PHE A 210 -3.03 -10.42 -6.35
CA PHE A 210 -1.72 -9.87 -6.69
C PHE A 210 -0.62 -10.39 -5.74
N LEU A 211 -0.85 -10.29 -4.44
CA LEU A 211 0.11 -10.73 -3.43
C LEU A 211 0.36 -12.25 -3.50
N GLY A 212 -0.69 -13.06 -3.71
CA GLY A 212 -0.57 -14.51 -3.82
C GLY A 212 0.11 -15.00 -5.10
N GLU A 213 -0.01 -14.28 -6.21
CA GLU A 213 0.70 -14.59 -7.46
C GLU A 213 2.17 -14.13 -7.42
N LEU A 214 2.44 -13.04 -6.72
CA LEU A 214 3.77 -12.46 -6.62
C LEU A 214 4.71 -13.20 -5.65
N LEU A 215 4.22 -13.55 -4.46
CA LEU A 215 5.03 -13.94 -3.28
C LEU A 215 5.09 -15.46 -3.06
#